data_AF-A0A1Y4JJK2-F1
#
_entry.id   AF-A0A1Y4JJK2-F1
#
_cell.length_a   1.000
_cell.length_b   1.000
_cell.length_c   1.000
_cell.angle_alpha   90.00
_cell.angle_beta   90.00
_cell.angle_gamma   90.00
#
_symmetry.space_group_name_H-M   'P 1'
#
loop_
_entity.id
_entity.type
_entity.pdbx_description
1 polymer ?
#
loop_
_entity_poly.entity_id
_entity_poly.type
_entity_poly.pdbx_seq_one_letter_code
_entity_poly.pdbx_strand_id
1 'polypeptide(L)' 'MDDMIYRNDSIAEENIDPNGRPAENKFEEWSEEVSERTDLGYKEQKVKSAKERKKLIKEMDEIIKKEIE' A
#
# COMPACT_ATOMS: atom_id res chain seq x y z
N MET A 1 -3.11 -25.89 27.67
CA MET A 1 -3.73 -24.62 27.24
C MET A 1 -2.81 -24.14 26.14
N ASP A 2 -3.29 -24.01 24.90
CA ASP A 2 -2.45 -23.61 23.78
C ASP A 2 -2.12 -22.13 23.91
N ASP A 3 -0.83 -21.79 23.95
CA ASP A 3 -0.35 -20.40 24.05
C ASP A 3 -0.65 -19.67 22.73
N MET A 4 -1.79 -18.97 22.72
CA MET A 4 -2.32 -18.28 21.55
C MET A 4 -1.69 -16.88 21.44
N ILE A 5 -0.73 -16.71 20.53
CA ILE A 5 -0.01 -15.43 20.33
C ILE A 5 -0.89 -14.46 19.52
N TYR A 6 -1.26 -13.32 20.12
CA TYR A 6 -2.02 -12.25 19.48
C TYR A 6 -1.11 -11.40 18.58
N ARG A 7 -1.28 -11.52 17.26
CA ARG A 7 -0.43 -10.88 16.24
C ARG A 7 -0.58 -9.36 16.11
N ASN A 8 -1.64 -8.78 16.68
CA ASN A 8 -1.96 -7.36 16.53
C ASN A 8 -1.60 -6.54 17.78
N ASP A 9 -1.15 -7.18 18.85
CA ASP A 9 -0.65 -6.47 20.02
C ASP A 9 0.81 -6.06 19.77
N SER A 10 1.14 -4.82 20.15
CA SER A 10 2.53 -4.38 20.18
C SER A 10 3.34 -5.32 21.08
N ILE A 11 4.59 -5.60 20.72
CA ILE A 11 5.52 -6.33 21.61
C ILE A 11 5.73 -5.44 22.83
N ALA A 12 4.92 -5.62 23.86
CA ALA A 12 5.15 -5.02 25.16
C ALA A 12 6.51 -5.51 25.66
N GLU A 13 7.26 -4.66 26.34
CA GLU A 13 8.61 -4.98 26.86
C GLU A 13 8.59 -6.16 27.88
N GLU A 14 7.40 -6.65 28.28
CA GLU A 14 7.18 -7.88 29.06
C GLU A 14 6.93 -9.15 28.21
N ASN A 15 6.68 -9.03 26.89
CA ASN A 15 6.45 -10.15 25.95
C ASN A 15 7.76 -10.74 25.40
N ILE A 16 8.76 -10.83 26.27
CA ILE A 16 10.09 -11.37 25.97
C ILE A 16 10.31 -12.75 26.64
N ASP A 17 9.26 -13.59 26.58
CA ASP A 17 9.06 -14.98 27.05
C ASP A 17 8.66 -15.21 28.53
N PRO A 18 7.73 -16.16 28.82
CA PRO A 18 7.46 -16.65 30.17
C PRO A 18 8.61 -17.50 30.75
N ASN A 19 9.60 -17.88 29.92
CA ASN A 19 10.84 -18.59 30.30
C ASN A 19 12.12 -17.71 30.17
N GLY A 20 11.97 -16.38 30.07
CA GLY A 20 13.09 -15.44 30.17
C GLY A 20 14.04 -15.40 28.97
N ARG A 21 13.56 -15.66 27.76
CA ARG A 21 14.32 -15.43 26.53
C ARG A 21 13.64 -14.38 25.66
N PRO A 22 14.16 -13.15 25.67
CA PRO A 22 13.61 -12.11 24.84
C PRO A 22 13.47 -12.50 23.38
N ALA A 23 12.24 -12.44 22.85
CA ALA A 23 12.00 -12.27 21.44
C ALA A 23 12.72 -10.99 20.99
N GLU A 24 13.94 -11.15 20.49
CA GLU A 24 14.72 -10.05 19.92
C GLU A 24 14.03 -9.58 18.63
N ASN A 25 13.70 -8.28 18.57
CA ASN A 25 13.29 -7.69 17.32
C ASN A 25 14.48 -7.62 16.36
N LYS A 26 14.65 -8.66 15.54
CA LYS A 26 15.73 -8.74 14.53
C LYS A 26 15.48 -7.90 13.28
N PHE A 27 14.30 -7.29 13.18
CA PHE A 27 13.91 -6.43 12.08
C PHE A 27 13.58 -5.06 12.66
N GLU A 28 14.55 -4.15 12.66
CA GLU A 28 14.28 -2.73 12.91
C GLU A 28 13.13 -2.26 11.98
N GLU A 29 12.39 -1.26 12.45
CA GLU A 29 11.36 -0.59 11.65
C GLU A 29 11.94 -0.32 10.26
N TRP A 30 11.26 -0.85 9.23
CA TRP A 30 11.71 -0.80 7.85
C TRP A 30 12.27 0.59 7.53
N SER A 31 13.51 0.64 7.04
CA SER A 31 14.14 1.91 6.69
C SER A 31 13.26 2.68 5.70
N GLU A 32 13.27 4.01 5.82
CA GLU A 32 12.54 4.93 4.94
C GLU A 32 12.83 4.65 3.45
N GLU A 33 14.03 4.13 3.15
CA GLU A 33 14.45 3.64 1.82
C GLU A 33 13.54 2.57 1.21
N VAL A 34 12.92 1.70 2.02
CA VAL A 34 11.94 0.71 1.54
C VAL A 34 10.54 1.32 1.38
N SER A 35 10.23 2.35 2.18
CA SER A 35 8.94 3.06 2.15
C SER A 35 8.79 3.96 0.90
N GLU A 36 9.89 4.55 0.44
CA GLU A 36 9.90 5.52 -0.66
C GLU A 36 9.82 4.90 -2.07
N ARG A 37 9.81 3.57 -2.19
CA ARG A 37 9.75 2.87 -3.49
C ARG A 37 8.37 2.89 -4.17
N THR A 38 7.49 3.83 -3.83
CA THR A 38 6.40 4.25 -4.72
C THR A 38 6.89 5.31 -5.72
N ASP A 39 7.94 5.00 -6.47
CA ASP A 39 8.29 5.80 -7.64
C ASP A 39 7.38 5.37 -8.78
N LEU A 40 6.15 5.88 -8.81
CA LEU A 40 5.14 5.51 -9.79
C LEU A 40 5.49 5.96 -11.23
N GLY A 41 6.69 6.51 -11.49
CA GLY A 41 7.09 6.99 -12.82
C GLY A 41 6.23 8.13 -13.40
N TYR A 42 5.15 8.51 -12.71
CA TYR A 42 4.19 9.53 -13.14
C TYR A 42 4.56 10.94 -12.66
N LYS A 43 5.66 11.11 -11.93
CA LYS A 43 6.06 12.41 -11.34
C LYS A 43 6.24 13.51 -12.39
N GLU A 44 6.57 13.15 -13.63
CA GLU A 44 6.77 14.09 -14.74
C GLU A 44 5.58 14.20 -15.71
N GLN A 45 4.52 13.41 -15.51
CA GLN A 45 3.38 13.49 -16.42
C GLN A 45 2.56 14.75 -16.15
N LYS A 46 2.57 15.67 -17.13
CA LYS A 46 1.70 16.86 -17.09
C LYS A 46 0.25 16.42 -16.97
N VAL A 47 -0.43 16.93 -15.94
CA VAL A 47 -1.87 16.71 -15.75
C VAL A 47 -2.60 17.21 -17.00
N LYS A 48 -3.34 16.31 -17.65
CA LYS A 48 -4.16 16.67 -18.83
C LYS A 48 -5.15 17.77 -18.48
N SER A 49 -5.36 18.70 -19.39
CA SER A 49 -6.32 19.77 -19.20
C SER A 49 -7.75 19.23 -19.06
N ALA A 50 -8.63 19.98 -18.40
CA ALA A 50 -10.05 19.60 -18.28
C ALA A 50 -10.73 19.39 -19.65
N LYS A 51 -10.32 20.18 -20.66
CA LYS A 51 -10.85 20.08 -22.03
C LYS A 51 -10.44 18.77 -22.70
N GLU A 52 -9.19 18.35 -22.55
CA GLU A 52 -8.68 17.08 -23.08
C GLU A 52 -9.35 15.90 -22.40
N ARG A 53 -9.48 15.93 -21.07
CA ARG A 53 -10.17 14.88 -20.30
C ARG A 53 -11.63 14.73 -20.77
N LYS A 54 -12.34 15.84 -20.97
CA LYS A 54 -13.74 15.83 -21.45
C LYS A 54 -13.87 15.24 -22.86
N LYS A 55 -12.88 15.43 -23.75
CA LYS A 55 -12.88 14.82 -25.07
C LYS A 55 -12.69 13.30 -24.99
N LEU A 56 -11.69 12.86 -24.22
CA LEU A 56 -11.39 11.42 -24.04
C LEU A 56 -12.58 10.66 -23.44
N ILE A 57 -13.27 11.25 -22.45
CA ILE A 57 -14.45 10.63 -21.85
C ILE A 57 -15.56 10.45 -22.89
N LYS A 58 -15.82 11.46 -23.72
CA LYS A 58 -16.83 11.37 -24.79
C LYS A 58 -16.49 10.31 -25.84
N GLU A 59 -15.22 10.19 -26.20
CA GLU A 59 -14.74 9.17 -27.14
C GLU A 59 -14.98 7.76 -26.56
N MET A 60 -14.67 7.54 -25.28
CA MET A 60 -14.99 6.29 -24.60
C MET A 60 -16.50 6.02 -24.57
N ASP A 61 -17.33 7.03 -24.30
CA ASP A 61 -18.79 6.88 -24.33
C ASP A 61 -19.32 6.48 -25.72
N GLU A 62 -18.70 6.98 -26.80
CA GLU A 62 -19.06 6.61 -28.18
C GLU A 62 -18.65 5.17 -28.51
N ILE A 63 -17.47 4.73 -28.08
CA ILE A 63 -17.00 3.35 -28.26
C ILE A 63 -17.92 2.37 -27.54
N ILE A 64 -18.24 2.65 -26.27
CA ILE A 64 -19.11 1.78 -25.46
C ILE A 64 -20.49 1.65 -26.09
N LYS A 65 -21.07 2.76 -26.58
CA LYS A 65 -22.37 2.72 -27.27
C LYS A 65 -22.34 1.83 -28.50
N LYS A 66 -21.27 1.91 -29.30
CA LYS A 66 -21.10 1.09 -30.49
C LYS A 66 -20.89 -0.39 -30.17
N GLU A 67 -20.29 -0.73 -29.02
CA GLU A 67 -20.11 -2.12 -28.59
C GLU A 67 -21.38 -2.73 -28.00
N ILE A 68 -22.27 -1.92 -27.45
CA ILE A 68 -23.55 -2.37 -26.87
C ILE A 68 -24.65 -2.53 -27.95
N GLU A 69 -24.54 -1.83 -29.08
CA GLU A 69 -25.45 -1.92 -30.23
C GLU A 69 -25.27 -3.21 -31.04
#